data_AF-C1E8B5-F1
#
_entry.id   AF-C1E8B5-F1
#
_cell.length_a   1.000
_cell.length_b   1.000
_cell.length_c   1.000
_cell.angle_alpha   90.00
_cell.angle_beta   90.00
_cell.angle_gamma   90.00
#
_symmetry.space_group_name_H-M   'P 1'
#
loop_
_entity.id
_entity.type
_entity.pdbx_description
1 polymer ?
#
loop_
_entity_poly.entity_id
_entity_poly.type
_entity_poly.pdbx_seq_one_letter_code
_entity_poly.pdbx_strand_id
1 'polypeptide(L)'
;MAATIVSSAGLRLNARARSSGAASSRVVARCESLPSQIRPPRLVLPLAPHATRDGPDADASGPRLPSDLRGVTLRTQHVAPARLSRASLVTRAVATPAPVTVPEPEQRVAISAPRPDVAMPNMQDPWNDPKWKDTKWTVYRDVAYDLQPFYDKHPGGEWLLNLAIGRDCTALIESYHLRPEVSTARFNKLPVLEDFPVTAVPRAPRPNDSPLYNSIRDRVRKELFPREGKMEHRMGGDGAAATIVGTAVACYALYANFTGPIAGAMLGLAGAWIGLTIQHCGNHGAMSPKTWVNNALGMTDDLIGGSSLMWRYHHQVSHHIHCNDNALDQDVYTAMPLLRFDARQPKKWFHRFQHIYLFAAFPLMQLAFQVGDIKGLFTRDCEGAKLHGATALELATVVIGKIAHFGLLLGPLAWGASGAAVAAGVASFIAVQGMVLACTFAVSHNVAETKVPEDTGGEAWERDWGIQQLVTSADWGDKVGNFFTGGLNLQVEHHLFPAICFVHYPAIRKIVAEEAEKFGVPYANYRTLPGIFAEFLKFVKDMGTADQIGDVVEAKHKNKSMCPLGFA
;
A
#
# COMPACT_ATOMS: atom_id res chain seq x y z
N MET A 1 -15.43 56.39 13.83
CA MET A 1 -16.37 56.37 12.69
C MET A 1 -16.75 54.92 12.47
N ALA A 2 -17.70 54.43 13.27
CA ALA A 2 -19.14 54.48 13.02
C ALA A 2 -19.54 53.41 11.98
N ALA A 3 -20.57 52.60 12.12
CA ALA A 3 -21.55 52.28 13.17
C ALA A 3 -22.54 51.31 12.45
N THR A 4 -22.76 50.05 12.84
CA THR A 4 -23.64 49.52 13.91
C THR A 4 -24.96 48.92 13.35
N ILE A 5 -25.48 47.91 14.09
CA ILE A 5 -26.89 47.44 14.30
C ILE A 5 -27.49 46.54 13.19
N VAL A 6 -28.10 45.35 13.42
CA VAL A 6 -29.26 44.90 14.25
C VAL A 6 -29.33 43.35 14.11
N SER A 7 -29.82 42.48 15.01
CA SER A 7 -30.26 42.47 16.41
C SER A 7 -30.42 41.00 16.84
N SER A 8 -30.29 40.80 18.14
CA SER A 8 -30.66 39.64 18.93
C SER A 8 -32.17 39.41 19.00
N ALA A 9 -32.56 38.16 19.28
CA ALA A 9 -33.79 37.80 19.97
C ALA A 9 -33.43 36.71 21.01
N GLY A 10 -33.74 37.00 22.27
CA GLY A 10 -33.48 36.12 23.40
C GLY A 10 -34.66 35.20 23.73
N LEU A 11 -34.38 34.16 24.51
CA LEU A 11 -35.36 33.54 25.39
C LEU A 11 -34.69 33.19 26.72
N ARG A 12 -35.29 33.66 27.81
CA ARG A 12 -34.86 33.47 29.19
C ARG A 12 -35.71 32.38 29.87
N LEU A 13 -34.99 31.58 30.67
CA LEU A 13 -35.31 31.07 32.01
C LEU A 13 -36.44 30.03 32.19
N ASN A 14 -36.04 28.89 32.77
CA ASN A 14 -36.49 28.59 34.13
C ASN A 14 -35.50 27.70 34.88
N ALA A 15 -35.05 28.21 36.03
CA ALA A 15 -34.29 27.47 37.03
C ALA A 15 -35.26 26.94 38.10
N ARG A 16 -35.03 25.70 38.56
CA ARG A 16 -35.48 25.26 39.89
C ARG A 16 -34.34 24.51 40.56
N ALA A 17 -33.76 25.15 41.57
CA ALA A 17 -32.92 24.53 42.58
C ALA A 17 -33.82 23.85 43.64
N ARG A 18 -33.42 22.66 44.08
CA ARG A 18 -33.71 22.15 45.42
C ARG A 18 -32.48 21.44 45.96
N SER A 19 -32.02 21.93 47.11
CA SER A 19 -30.97 21.38 47.97
C SER A 19 -31.58 20.53 49.08
N SER A 20 -31.01 19.35 49.32
CA SER A 20 -30.96 18.59 50.58
C SER A 20 -30.29 17.26 50.20
N GLY A 21 -29.25 16.73 50.82
CA GLY A 21 -28.88 16.67 52.22
C GLY A 21 -28.09 15.35 52.34
N ALA A 22 -26.98 15.36 53.06
CA ALA A 22 -26.08 14.22 53.19
C ALA A 22 -26.76 13.01 53.85
N ALA A 23 -26.49 11.81 53.34
CA ALA A 23 -26.63 10.57 54.08
C ALA A 23 -25.52 9.58 53.67
N SER A 24 -24.66 9.32 54.64
CA SER A 24 -23.68 8.24 54.68
C SER A 24 -24.38 6.89 54.56
N SER A 25 -23.90 6.04 53.65
CA SER A 25 -24.03 4.59 53.81
C SER A 25 -22.84 3.88 53.16
N ARG A 26 -22.02 3.29 54.04
CA ARG A 26 -21.01 2.29 53.73
C ARG A 26 -21.59 1.21 52.81
N VAL A 27 -20.98 1.00 51.65
CA VAL A 27 -21.13 -0.26 50.91
C VAL A 27 -19.85 -1.06 51.13
N VAL A 28 -20.04 -2.13 51.88
CA VAL A 28 -19.06 -3.16 52.23
C VAL A 28 -18.65 -3.90 50.95
N ALA A 29 -17.35 -3.99 50.73
CA ALA A 29 -16.77 -4.89 49.74
C ALA A 29 -17.15 -6.34 50.07
N ARG A 30 -17.84 -7.01 49.15
CA ARG A 30 -17.90 -8.48 49.11
C ARG A 30 -16.98 -8.95 47.99
N CYS A 31 -15.85 -9.53 48.39
CA CYS A 31 -15.10 -10.48 47.60
C CYS A 31 -16.01 -11.67 47.28
N GLU A 32 -16.33 -11.86 46.00
CA GLU A 32 -16.68 -13.18 45.50
C GLU A 32 -15.50 -13.70 44.68
N SER A 33 -14.93 -14.79 45.17
CA SER A 33 -13.84 -15.54 44.60
C SER A 33 -14.23 -16.16 43.25
N LEU A 34 -13.58 -15.72 42.17
CA LEU A 34 -13.59 -16.43 40.89
C LEU A 34 -12.78 -17.74 41.02
N PRO A 35 -13.31 -18.90 40.60
CA PRO A 35 -12.55 -20.13 40.60
C PRO A 35 -11.49 -20.11 39.49
N SER A 36 -10.25 -20.32 39.91
CA SER A 36 -9.12 -20.66 39.05
C SER A 36 -9.36 -22.02 38.40
N GLN A 37 -9.36 -22.07 37.07
CA GLN A 37 -8.79 -23.14 36.25
C GLN A 37 -9.12 -22.90 34.76
N ILE A 38 -8.17 -22.30 34.03
CA ILE A 38 -8.12 -22.40 32.58
C ILE A 38 -6.92 -23.28 32.26
N ARG A 39 -7.18 -24.53 31.87
CA ARG A 39 -6.19 -25.40 31.22
C ARG A 39 -6.13 -25.05 29.73
N PRO A 40 -4.95 -25.13 29.09
CA PRO A 40 -4.83 -24.86 27.66
C PRO A 40 -5.48 -25.98 26.83
N PRO A 41 -6.01 -25.69 25.63
CA PRO A 41 -6.57 -26.72 24.76
C PRO A 41 -5.47 -27.64 24.22
N ARG A 42 -5.67 -28.96 24.37
CA ARG A 42 -4.85 -30.00 23.74
C ARG A 42 -5.16 -30.04 22.24
N LEU A 43 -4.10 -29.95 21.44
CA LEU A 43 -4.09 -30.26 20.01
C LEU A 43 -4.43 -31.75 19.83
N VAL A 44 -5.51 -32.08 19.12
CA VAL A 44 -5.81 -33.45 18.67
C VAL A 44 -5.65 -33.46 17.15
N LEU A 45 -4.59 -34.10 16.68
CA LEU A 45 -4.34 -34.41 15.27
C LEU A 45 -5.27 -35.56 14.83
N PRO A 46 -5.98 -35.48 13.69
CA PRO A 46 -6.60 -36.65 13.11
C PRO A 46 -5.56 -37.47 12.33
N LEU A 47 -5.35 -38.70 12.79
CA LEU A 47 -4.64 -39.77 12.12
C LEU A 47 -5.41 -40.23 10.87
N ALA A 48 -4.67 -40.52 9.80
CA ALA A 48 -5.17 -41.16 8.58
C ALA A 48 -5.72 -42.57 8.87
N PRO A 49 -6.83 -43.02 8.23
CA PRO A 49 -7.23 -44.40 8.30
C PRO A 49 -6.53 -45.24 7.22
N HIS A 50 -5.81 -46.27 7.68
CA HIS A 50 -5.44 -47.44 6.90
C HIS A 50 -6.67 -48.31 6.60
N ALA A 51 -6.57 -49.00 5.46
CA ALA A 51 -7.52 -49.93 4.89
C ALA A 51 -7.95 -51.08 5.83
N THR A 52 -9.23 -51.43 5.75
CA THR A 52 -9.73 -52.77 6.08
C THR A 52 -10.66 -53.26 4.98
N ARG A 53 -10.36 -54.47 4.50
CA ARG A 53 -11.21 -55.34 3.69
C ARG A 53 -12.57 -55.54 4.35
N ASP A 54 -13.63 -55.58 3.53
CA ASP A 54 -14.64 -56.66 3.49
C ASP A 54 -15.60 -56.39 2.32
N GLY A 55 -15.83 -57.41 1.48
CA GLY A 55 -16.94 -57.44 0.49
C GLY A 55 -18.19 -58.11 1.09
N PRO A 56 -19.26 -58.45 0.33
CA PRO A 56 -19.32 -58.60 -1.14
C PRO A 56 -20.57 -58.02 -1.84
N ASP A 57 -20.65 -58.32 -3.15
CA ASP A 57 -21.80 -58.36 -4.08
C ASP A 57 -22.35 -57.06 -4.71
N ALA A 58 -22.06 -56.86 -6.01
CA ALA A 58 -23.00 -57.20 -7.10
C ALA A 58 -22.54 -56.60 -8.47
N ASP A 59 -22.29 -57.52 -9.40
CA ASP A 59 -22.66 -57.54 -10.83
C ASP A 59 -22.28 -56.40 -11.81
N ALA A 60 -21.49 -56.76 -12.83
CA ALA A 60 -21.88 -56.79 -14.25
C ALA A 60 -20.73 -56.47 -15.24
N SER A 61 -20.24 -57.54 -15.87
CA SER A 61 -19.81 -57.67 -17.28
C SER A 61 -18.74 -56.74 -17.90
N GLY A 62 -17.54 -57.30 -18.10
CA GLY A 62 -16.58 -56.92 -19.15
C GLY A 62 -15.85 -58.17 -19.68
N PRO A 63 -15.55 -58.29 -20.99
CA PRO A 63 -15.14 -59.55 -21.61
C PRO A 63 -13.66 -59.93 -21.36
N ARG A 64 -13.44 -61.24 -21.26
CA ARG A 64 -12.18 -61.92 -20.96
C ARG A 64 -11.19 -61.91 -22.14
N LEU A 65 -9.90 -61.76 -21.82
CA LEU A 65 -8.76 -62.18 -22.65
C LEU A 65 -8.42 -63.66 -22.35
N PRO A 66 -7.92 -64.45 -23.33
CA PRO A 66 -7.40 -65.79 -23.05
C PRO A 66 -5.94 -65.73 -22.58
N SER A 67 -5.67 -66.41 -21.48
CA SER A 67 -4.36 -66.86 -21.03
C SER A 67 -3.88 -68.04 -21.87
N ASP A 68 -2.59 -68.12 -22.18
CA ASP A 68 -1.88 -69.40 -22.02
C ASP A 68 -0.34 -69.33 -21.97
N LEU A 69 0.16 -70.09 -21.00
CA LEU A 69 1.39 -70.91 -20.98
C LEU A 69 2.77 -70.29 -20.71
N ARG A 70 3.10 -70.33 -19.41
CA ARG A 70 4.14 -71.15 -18.76
C ARG A 70 5.56 -71.19 -19.37
N GLY A 71 6.49 -70.71 -18.54
CA GLY A 71 7.67 -71.48 -18.09
C GLY A 71 9.00 -71.15 -18.77
N VAL A 72 9.95 -70.61 -18.00
CA VAL A 72 11.28 -71.20 -17.74
C VAL A 72 11.99 -70.36 -16.68
N THR A 73 12.50 -71.03 -15.65
CA THR A 73 13.25 -70.49 -14.52
C THR A 73 14.76 -70.41 -14.84
N LEU A 74 15.33 -69.23 -14.54
CA LEU A 74 16.68 -68.91 -14.04
C LEU A 74 17.89 -69.83 -14.34
N ARG A 75 18.90 -69.23 -15.01
CA ARG A 75 20.31 -69.42 -14.66
C ARG A 75 21.06 -68.09 -14.74
N THR A 76 21.79 -67.79 -13.67
CA THR A 76 22.56 -66.58 -13.39
C THR A 76 23.89 -66.57 -14.16
N GLN A 77 24.24 -65.44 -14.76
CA GLN A 77 25.62 -65.05 -15.02
C GLN A 77 25.82 -63.58 -14.67
N HIS A 78 26.79 -63.32 -13.80
CA HIS A 78 27.24 -61.99 -13.40
C HIS A 78 27.88 -61.25 -14.58
N VAL A 79 27.44 -60.02 -14.83
CA VAL A 79 28.15 -59.04 -15.66
C VAL A 79 28.22 -57.71 -14.89
N ALA A 80 29.43 -57.16 -14.81
CA ALA A 80 29.76 -55.91 -14.13
C ALA A 80 29.06 -54.67 -14.75
N PRO A 81 28.81 -53.59 -13.99
CA PRO A 81 28.11 -52.42 -14.51
C PRO A 81 29.03 -51.58 -15.41
N ALA A 82 28.60 -51.37 -16.64
CA ALA A 82 29.20 -50.44 -17.58
C ALA A 82 28.90 -48.98 -17.16
N ARG A 83 29.93 -48.13 -17.23
CA ARG A 83 29.84 -46.69 -17.05
C ARG A 83 28.97 -46.07 -18.15
N LEU A 84 27.89 -45.40 -17.76
CA LEU A 84 27.13 -44.50 -18.64
C LEU A 84 27.79 -43.12 -18.65
N SER A 85 28.25 -42.69 -19.82
CA SER A 85 28.77 -41.34 -20.08
C SER A 85 27.65 -40.31 -19.98
N ARG A 86 27.91 -39.21 -19.25
CA ARG A 86 27.08 -38.00 -19.25
C ARG A 86 26.90 -37.47 -20.68
N ALA A 87 25.68 -37.53 -21.21
CA ALA A 87 25.27 -36.71 -22.34
C ALA A 87 25.04 -35.28 -21.84
N SER A 88 25.79 -34.32 -22.39
CA SER A 88 25.68 -32.90 -22.10
C SER A 88 24.38 -32.33 -22.68
N LEU A 89 23.52 -31.78 -21.83
CA LEU A 89 22.45 -30.87 -22.24
C LEU A 89 23.08 -29.57 -22.73
N VAL A 90 23.04 -29.34 -24.04
CA VAL A 90 23.41 -28.07 -24.66
C VAL A 90 22.33 -27.06 -24.28
N THR A 91 22.61 -26.25 -23.27
CA THR A 91 21.88 -25.01 -22.99
C THR A 91 22.26 -24.02 -24.08
N ARG A 92 21.29 -23.60 -24.90
CA ARG A 92 21.48 -22.48 -25.82
C ARG A 92 21.66 -21.23 -24.97
N ALA A 93 22.88 -20.71 -24.92
CA ALA A 93 23.16 -19.41 -24.34
C ALA A 93 22.34 -18.36 -25.09
N VAL A 94 21.55 -17.59 -24.35
CA VAL A 94 20.97 -16.33 -24.85
C VAL A 94 22.16 -15.43 -25.18
N ALA A 95 22.22 -14.96 -26.42
CA ALA A 95 23.26 -14.03 -26.86
C ALA A 95 23.22 -12.79 -25.97
N THR A 96 24.36 -12.45 -25.38
CA THR A 96 24.57 -11.15 -24.72
C THR A 96 24.33 -10.07 -25.79
N PRO A 97 23.46 -9.07 -25.56
CA PRO A 97 23.34 -7.96 -26.47
C PRO A 97 24.71 -7.26 -26.59
N ALA A 98 25.04 -6.78 -27.79
CA ALA A 98 26.21 -5.93 -27.96
C ALA A 98 26.12 -4.71 -27.02
N PRO A 99 27.24 -4.19 -26.51
CA PRO A 99 27.24 -2.99 -25.68
C PRO A 99 26.64 -1.84 -26.48
N VAL A 100 25.43 -1.44 -26.09
CA VAL A 100 24.78 -0.24 -26.62
C VAL A 100 25.56 0.96 -26.10
N THR A 101 26.01 1.82 -27.01
CA THR A 101 26.63 3.10 -26.66
C THR A 101 25.64 3.92 -25.83
N VAL A 102 25.97 4.14 -24.56
CA VAL A 102 25.18 5.01 -23.66
C VAL A 102 25.32 6.46 -24.17
N PRO A 103 24.22 7.16 -24.47
CA PRO A 103 24.29 8.58 -24.83
C PRO A 103 24.92 9.41 -23.72
N GLU A 104 25.64 10.48 -24.11
CA GLU A 104 26.19 11.48 -23.20
C GLU A 104 25.11 11.98 -22.20
N PRO A 105 25.47 12.40 -20.97
CA PRO A 105 24.51 12.75 -19.91
C PRO A 105 23.48 13.82 -20.31
N GLU A 106 23.81 14.67 -21.27
CA GLU A 106 22.96 15.75 -21.78
C GLU A 106 21.94 15.29 -22.84
N GLN A 107 22.09 14.07 -23.37
CA GLN A 107 21.21 13.47 -24.39
C GLN A 107 20.20 12.45 -23.85
N ARG A 108 20.20 12.19 -22.53
CA ARG A 108 19.08 11.48 -21.90
C ARG A 108 17.88 12.40 -21.90
N VAL A 109 17.10 12.36 -22.98
CA VAL A 109 15.75 12.90 -23.04
C VAL A 109 15.04 12.33 -21.81
N ALA A 110 14.66 13.20 -20.87
CA ALA A 110 13.75 12.81 -19.81
C ALA A 110 12.54 12.16 -20.51
N ILE A 111 12.34 10.87 -20.30
CA ILE A 111 11.14 10.18 -20.78
C ILE A 111 9.99 10.83 -20.02
N SER A 112 9.42 11.91 -20.56
CA SER A 112 8.26 12.55 -19.96
C SER A 112 7.05 11.75 -20.41
N ALA A 113 6.70 10.71 -19.65
CA ALA A 113 5.38 10.14 -19.79
C ALA A 113 4.35 11.28 -19.54
N PRO A 114 3.33 11.41 -20.39
CA PRO A 114 2.29 12.40 -20.20
C PRO A 114 1.60 12.12 -18.87
N ARG A 115 1.45 13.15 -18.04
CA ARG A 115 0.79 13.05 -16.74
C ARG A 115 -0.64 12.51 -16.90
N PRO A 116 -1.12 11.55 -16.08
CA PRO A 116 -2.40 10.83 -16.29
C PRO A 116 -3.67 11.71 -16.34
N ASP A 117 -3.52 12.95 -15.94
CA ASP A 117 -4.53 13.96 -15.67
C ASP A 117 -4.35 15.23 -16.54
N VAL A 118 -3.61 15.11 -17.64
CA VAL A 118 -3.40 16.17 -18.62
C VAL A 118 -3.58 15.61 -20.03
N ALA A 119 -4.17 16.40 -20.92
CA ALA A 119 -4.38 16.00 -22.30
C ALA A 119 -3.06 15.66 -23.00
N MET A 120 -3.10 14.61 -23.83
CA MET A 120 -2.00 14.23 -24.70
C MET A 120 -1.62 15.42 -25.62
N PRO A 121 -0.32 15.64 -25.89
CA PRO A 121 0.11 16.77 -26.72
C PRO A 121 -0.61 16.81 -28.08
N ASN A 122 -1.08 18.00 -28.47
CA ASN A 122 -1.79 18.26 -29.73
C ASN A 122 -3.14 17.53 -29.90
N MET A 123 -3.72 16.97 -28.83
CA MET A 123 -5.07 16.41 -28.83
C MET A 123 -6.10 17.40 -28.25
N GLN A 124 -7.40 17.12 -28.44
CA GLN A 124 -8.47 17.90 -27.81
C GLN A 124 -8.35 17.83 -26.28
N ASP A 125 -8.58 18.94 -25.58
CA ASP A 125 -8.49 19.00 -24.12
C ASP A 125 -9.87 18.81 -23.48
N PRO A 126 -10.25 17.59 -23.04
CA PRO A 126 -11.55 17.35 -22.40
C PRO A 126 -11.69 18.01 -21.03
N TRP A 127 -10.61 18.46 -20.38
CA TRP A 127 -10.70 19.13 -19.08
C TRP A 127 -11.17 20.58 -19.20
N ASN A 128 -10.88 21.24 -20.31
CA ASN A 128 -11.28 22.63 -20.57
C ASN A 128 -12.43 22.75 -21.58
N ASP A 129 -12.84 21.66 -22.22
CA ASP A 129 -13.98 21.63 -23.14
C ASP A 129 -15.29 21.96 -22.38
N PRO A 130 -16.05 23.00 -22.79
CA PRO A 130 -17.33 23.35 -22.18
C PRO A 130 -18.36 22.22 -22.13
N LYS A 131 -18.28 21.24 -23.04
CA LYS A 131 -19.17 20.06 -23.07
C LYS A 131 -18.88 19.10 -21.90
N TRP A 132 -17.64 19.03 -21.44
CA TRP A 132 -17.17 17.97 -20.53
C TRP A 132 -16.67 18.47 -19.17
N LYS A 133 -16.23 19.72 -19.08
CA LYS A 133 -15.56 20.29 -17.88
C LYS A 133 -16.36 20.17 -16.57
N ASP A 134 -17.70 20.20 -16.66
CA ASP A 134 -18.61 20.14 -15.51
C ASP A 134 -19.16 18.72 -15.29
N THR A 135 -18.82 17.77 -16.16
CA THR A 135 -19.22 16.37 -16.08
C THR A 135 -18.24 15.59 -15.21
N LYS A 136 -18.74 14.73 -14.32
CA LYS A 136 -17.91 13.78 -13.55
C LYS A 136 -17.51 12.59 -14.41
N TRP A 137 -16.78 12.84 -15.48
CA TRP A 137 -16.39 11.80 -16.42
C TRP A 137 -15.20 10.97 -15.91
N THR A 138 -15.11 9.73 -16.37
CA THR A 138 -13.91 8.88 -16.24
C THR A 138 -13.74 8.04 -17.51
N VAL A 139 -12.53 7.55 -17.77
CA VAL A 139 -12.28 6.53 -18.80
C VAL A 139 -12.08 5.17 -18.10
N TYR A 140 -12.74 4.12 -18.61
CA TYR A 140 -12.54 2.73 -18.19
C TYR A 140 -12.44 1.83 -19.43
N ARG A 141 -11.27 1.19 -19.62
CA ARG A 141 -10.93 0.35 -20.78
C ARG A 141 -11.33 1.01 -22.11
N ASP A 142 -10.78 2.20 -22.37
CA ASP A 142 -10.98 2.99 -23.59
C ASP A 142 -12.42 3.50 -23.85
N VAL A 143 -13.30 3.46 -22.86
CA VAL A 143 -14.66 4.03 -22.95
C VAL A 143 -14.85 5.10 -21.89
N ALA A 144 -15.36 6.26 -22.30
CA ALA A 144 -15.69 7.35 -21.39
C ALA A 144 -17.10 7.21 -20.82
N TYR A 145 -17.24 7.37 -19.52
CA TYR A 145 -18.50 7.23 -18.79
C TYR A 145 -18.80 8.45 -17.94
N ASP A 146 -20.09 8.77 -17.78
CA ASP A 146 -20.57 9.70 -16.76
C ASP A 146 -20.77 8.98 -15.42
N LEU A 147 -20.03 9.38 -14.38
CA LEU A 147 -20.15 8.83 -13.04
C LEU A 147 -21.31 9.43 -12.24
N GLN A 148 -21.91 10.54 -12.67
CA GLN A 148 -22.91 11.28 -11.90
C GLN A 148 -24.08 10.39 -11.40
N PRO A 149 -24.65 9.46 -12.19
CA PRO A 149 -25.76 8.61 -11.72
C PRO A 149 -25.41 7.61 -10.60
N PHE A 150 -24.11 7.36 -10.40
CA PHE A 150 -23.58 6.40 -9.43
C PHE A 150 -22.78 7.05 -8.30
N TYR A 151 -22.50 8.35 -8.39
CA TYR A 151 -21.62 9.08 -7.46
C TYR A 151 -21.94 8.82 -5.99
N ASP A 152 -23.17 9.11 -5.56
CA ASP A 152 -23.62 8.94 -4.17
C ASP A 152 -23.96 7.48 -3.79
N LYS A 153 -23.83 6.55 -4.74
CA LYS A 153 -24.19 5.12 -4.58
C LYS A 153 -22.97 4.21 -4.50
N HIS A 154 -21.77 4.76 -4.65
CA HIS A 154 -20.54 3.99 -4.63
C HIS A 154 -20.32 3.35 -3.25
N PRO A 155 -20.17 2.01 -3.14
CA PRO A 155 -19.98 1.36 -1.85
C PRO A 155 -18.72 1.76 -1.10
N GLY A 156 -17.68 2.23 -1.82
CA GLY A 156 -16.46 2.78 -1.22
C GLY A 156 -16.60 4.25 -0.79
N GLY A 157 -17.73 4.89 -1.06
CA GLY A 157 -17.97 6.30 -0.78
C GLY A 157 -17.42 7.24 -1.87
N GLU A 158 -17.80 8.50 -1.76
CA GLU A 158 -17.48 9.55 -2.73
C GLU A 158 -15.99 9.87 -2.79
N TRP A 159 -15.29 9.88 -1.65
CA TRP A 159 -13.87 10.31 -1.59
C TRP A 159 -12.94 9.38 -2.37
N LEU A 160 -13.19 8.06 -2.33
CA LEU A 160 -12.46 7.11 -3.16
C LEU A 160 -12.88 7.21 -4.63
N LEU A 161 -14.17 7.45 -4.92
CA LEU A 161 -14.65 7.61 -6.29
C LEU A 161 -14.10 8.90 -6.94
N ASN A 162 -13.82 9.95 -6.17
CA ASN A 162 -13.22 11.19 -6.65
C ASN A 162 -11.86 10.95 -7.32
N LEU A 163 -11.13 9.92 -6.88
CA LEU A 163 -9.87 9.49 -7.49
C LEU A 163 -10.03 8.90 -8.89
N ALA A 164 -11.25 8.60 -9.35
CA ALA A 164 -11.51 8.21 -10.74
C ALA A 164 -11.87 9.40 -11.65
N ILE A 165 -12.32 10.54 -11.09
CA ILE A 165 -12.86 11.64 -11.89
C ILE A 165 -11.75 12.33 -12.70
N GLY A 166 -11.99 12.50 -14.00
CA GLY A 166 -11.15 13.29 -14.90
C GLY A 166 -9.86 12.60 -15.31
N ARG A 167 -9.84 11.26 -15.38
CA ARG A 167 -8.69 10.45 -15.78
C ARG A 167 -9.12 9.06 -16.29
N ASP A 168 -8.17 8.26 -16.76
CA ASP A 168 -8.37 6.82 -16.93
C ASP A 168 -8.28 6.11 -15.58
N CYS A 169 -9.41 5.56 -15.12
CA CYS A 169 -9.53 4.89 -13.84
C CYS A 169 -9.35 3.36 -13.93
N THR A 170 -8.91 2.81 -15.06
CA THR A 170 -8.83 1.36 -15.27
C THR A 170 -8.01 0.68 -14.19
N ALA A 171 -6.76 1.12 -13.96
CA ALA A 171 -5.93 0.54 -12.91
C ALA A 171 -6.54 0.69 -11.50
N LEU A 172 -7.13 1.85 -11.18
CA LEU A 172 -7.78 2.09 -9.88
C LEU A 172 -8.94 1.12 -9.65
N ILE A 173 -9.81 0.94 -10.64
CA ILE A 173 -10.96 0.06 -10.51
C ILE A 173 -10.51 -1.40 -10.42
N GLU A 174 -9.58 -1.83 -11.26
CA GLU A 174 -9.21 -3.24 -11.37
C GLU A 174 -8.36 -3.74 -10.20
N SER A 175 -7.54 -2.88 -9.58
CA SER A 175 -6.74 -3.23 -8.40
C SER A 175 -7.50 -3.15 -7.07
N TYR A 176 -8.55 -2.32 -6.98
CA TYR A 176 -9.33 -2.14 -5.73
C TYR A 176 -10.53 -3.10 -5.60
N HIS A 177 -10.86 -3.86 -6.64
CA HIS A 177 -12.04 -4.73 -6.66
C HIS A 177 -11.67 -6.20 -6.90
N LEU A 178 -11.77 -7.02 -5.85
CA LEU A 178 -11.60 -8.49 -5.91
C LEU A 178 -12.59 -9.21 -6.84
N ARG A 179 -13.66 -8.52 -7.27
CA ARG A 179 -14.75 -9.05 -8.08
C ARG A 179 -14.89 -8.25 -9.37
N PRO A 180 -14.01 -8.48 -10.37
CA PRO A 180 -14.02 -7.72 -11.62
C PRO A 180 -15.36 -7.83 -12.36
N GLU A 181 -16.07 -8.95 -12.18
CA GLU A 181 -17.40 -9.15 -12.78
C GLU A 181 -18.43 -8.14 -12.26
N VAL A 182 -18.28 -7.68 -11.01
CA VAL A 182 -19.20 -6.72 -10.39
C VAL A 182 -18.88 -5.30 -10.84
N SER A 183 -17.60 -4.90 -10.84
CA SER A 183 -17.20 -3.57 -11.29
C SER A 183 -17.54 -3.37 -12.77
N THR A 184 -17.25 -4.35 -13.63
CA THR A 184 -17.63 -4.33 -15.05
C THR A 184 -19.14 -4.19 -15.23
N ALA A 185 -19.94 -4.97 -14.49
CA ALA A 185 -21.40 -4.88 -14.55
C ALA A 185 -21.96 -3.52 -14.07
N ARG A 186 -21.21 -2.76 -13.25
CA ARG A 186 -21.57 -1.39 -12.87
C ARG A 186 -21.26 -0.41 -13.99
N PHE A 187 -20.08 -0.49 -14.60
CA PHE A 187 -19.72 0.35 -15.75
C PHE A 187 -20.68 0.18 -16.93
N ASN A 188 -21.08 -1.05 -17.24
CA ASN A 188 -22.06 -1.34 -18.31
C ASN A 188 -23.44 -0.70 -18.10
N LYS A 189 -23.74 -0.17 -16.91
CA LYS A 189 -25.00 0.52 -16.58
C LYS A 189 -24.85 2.04 -16.54
N LEU A 190 -23.64 2.57 -16.67
CA LEU A 190 -23.39 4.00 -16.69
C LEU A 190 -23.61 4.57 -18.09
N PRO A 191 -24.04 5.84 -18.21
CA PRO A 191 -24.11 6.51 -19.51
C PRO A 191 -22.71 6.58 -20.12
N VAL A 192 -22.60 6.16 -21.38
CA VAL A 192 -21.40 6.35 -22.20
C VAL A 192 -21.43 7.77 -22.76
N LEU A 193 -20.29 8.46 -22.72
CA LEU A 193 -20.14 9.80 -23.28
C LEU A 193 -19.78 9.71 -24.75
N GLU A 194 -20.80 9.77 -25.62
CA GLU A 194 -20.62 9.78 -27.08
C GLU A 194 -19.79 11.00 -27.53
N ASP A 195 -18.90 10.78 -28.49
CA ASP A 195 -17.93 11.77 -29.02
C ASP A 195 -16.90 12.30 -28.01
N PHE A 196 -16.75 11.66 -26.85
CA PHE A 196 -15.68 12.04 -25.92
C PHE A 196 -14.30 11.69 -26.52
N PRO A 197 -13.30 12.59 -26.46
CA PRO A 197 -11.98 12.37 -27.05
C PRO A 197 -11.12 11.45 -26.18
N VAL A 198 -11.46 10.16 -26.09
CA VAL A 198 -10.77 9.19 -25.22
C VAL A 198 -9.27 9.13 -25.49
N THR A 199 -8.85 9.24 -26.76
CA THR A 199 -7.42 9.21 -27.14
C THR A 199 -6.62 10.42 -26.65
N ALA A 200 -7.29 11.48 -26.19
CA ALA A 200 -6.64 12.61 -25.55
C ALA A 200 -6.31 12.35 -24.07
N VAL A 201 -6.92 11.34 -23.46
CA VAL A 201 -6.68 10.98 -22.06
C VAL A 201 -5.53 9.95 -22.01
N PRO A 202 -4.46 10.21 -21.23
CA PRO A 202 -3.39 9.22 -21.07
C PRO A 202 -3.93 7.94 -20.43
N ARG A 203 -3.48 6.81 -20.95
CA ARG A 203 -3.98 5.49 -20.55
C ARG A 203 -3.36 5.00 -19.26
N ALA A 204 -4.18 4.35 -18.44
CA ALA A 204 -3.70 3.63 -17.27
C ALA A 204 -3.36 2.16 -17.63
N PRO A 205 -2.45 1.51 -16.87
CA PRO A 205 -2.25 0.06 -16.94
C PRO A 205 -3.55 -0.73 -16.71
N ARG A 206 -3.55 -2.00 -17.13
CA ARG A 206 -4.71 -2.90 -17.05
C ARG A 206 -4.43 -4.10 -16.16
N PRO A 207 -4.63 -4.00 -14.83
CA PRO A 207 -4.43 -5.10 -13.90
C PRO A 207 -5.09 -6.41 -14.34
N ASN A 208 -6.32 -6.36 -14.87
CA ASN A 208 -7.05 -7.56 -15.29
C ASN A 208 -6.52 -8.22 -16.57
N ASP A 209 -5.57 -7.60 -17.27
CA ASP A 209 -4.91 -8.23 -18.43
C ASP A 209 -3.69 -9.08 -17.98
N SER A 210 -3.25 -8.96 -16.73
CA SER A 210 -2.14 -9.73 -16.16
C SER A 210 -2.57 -11.17 -15.79
N PRO A 211 -2.01 -12.21 -16.44
CA PRO A 211 -2.31 -13.59 -16.08
C PRO A 211 -1.88 -13.95 -14.65
N LEU A 212 -0.73 -13.43 -14.21
CA LEU A 212 -0.21 -13.64 -12.86
C LEU A 212 -1.14 -13.00 -11.82
N TYR A 213 -1.51 -11.73 -11.99
CA TYR A 213 -2.39 -11.04 -11.04
C TYR A 213 -3.75 -11.74 -10.91
N ASN A 214 -4.34 -12.13 -12.05
CA ASN A 214 -5.61 -12.84 -12.05
C ASN A 214 -5.52 -14.18 -11.32
N SER A 215 -4.44 -14.95 -11.52
CA SER A 215 -4.21 -16.21 -10.79
C SER A 215 -4.14 -16.00 -9.28
N ILE A 216 -3.37 -14.99 -8.84
CA ILE A 216 -3.26 -14.62 -7.42
C ILE A 216 -4.62 -14.19 -6.86
N ARG A 217 -5.29 -13.23 -7.52
CA ARG A 217 -6.58 -12.69 -7.08
C ARG A 217 -7.63 -13.79 -6.93
N ASP A 218 -7.71 -14.70 -7.90
CA ASP A 218 -8.72 -15.76 -7.91
C ASP A 218 -8.47 -16.76 -6.76
N ARG A 219 -7.20 -17.07 -6.47
CA ARG A 219 -6.82 -17.87 -5.30
C ARG A 219 -7.11 -17.15 -3.99
N VAL A 220 -6.72 -15.88 -3.85
CA VAL A 220 -7.01 -15.05 -2.67
C VAL A 220 -8.52 -15.02 -2.39
N ARG A 221 -9.33 -14.76 -3.41
CA ARG A 221 -10.79 -14.75 -3.30
C ARG A 221 -11.34 -16.12 -2.89
N LYS A 222 -10.88 -17.22 -3.52
CA LYS A 222 -11.42 -18.56 -3.28
C LYS A 222 -10.97 -19.16 -1.94
N GLU A 223 -9.71 -18.98 -1.59
CA GLU A 223 -9.08 -19.62 -0.43
C GLU A 223 -9.26 -18.81 0.85
N LEU A 224 -9.20 -17.47 0.78
CA LEU A 224 -9.25 -16.60 1.95
C LEU A 224 -10.61 -15.93 2.16
N PHE A 225 -11.32 -15.60 1.07
CA PHE A 225 -12.58 -14.85 1.14
C PHE A 225 -13.74 -15.57 0.41
N PRO A 226 -14.07 -16.83 0.74
CA PRO A 226 -15.15 -17.56 0.07
C PRO A 226 -16.52 -16.88 0.18
N ARG A 227 -16.71 -15.98 1.15
CA ARG A 227 -17.92 -15.18 1.38
C ARG A 227 -17.72 -13.68 1.09
N GLU A 228 -16.85 -13.36 0.14
CA GLU A 228 -16.45 -11.99 -0.20
C GLU A 228 -17.62 -11.04 -0.50
N GLY A 229 -18.80 -11.52 -0.91
CA GLY A 229 -20.01 -10.68 -0.99
C GLY A 229 -20.39 -9.92 0.29
N LYS A 230 -19.77 -10.26 1.44
CA LYS A 230 -19.92 -9.60 2.75
C LYS A 230 -18.77 -8.66 3.11
N MET A 231 -17.86 -8.36 2.18
CA MET A 231 -16.67 -7.51 2.36
C MET A 231 -15.74 -8.02 3.48
N GLU A 232 -15.55 -9.34 3.59
CA GLU A 232 -14.71 -9.96 4.62
C GLU A 232 -13.24 -9.54 4.51
N HIS A 233 -12.76 -9.24 3.29
CA HIS A 233 -11.42 -8.69 3.06
C HIS A 233 -11.13 -7.36 3.76
N ARG A 234 -12.17 -6.59 4.16
CA ARG A 234 -12.02 -5.29 4.84
C ARG A 234 -12.17 -5.38 6.36
N MET A 235 -12.22 -6.58 6.92
CA MET A 235 -12.48 -6.81 8.34
C MET A 235 -11.22 -7.32 9.07
N GLY A 236 -11.20 -7.15 10.39
CA GLY A 236 -10.17 -7.69 11.29
C GLY A 236 -9.12 -6.68 11.76
N GLY A 237 -9.09 -5.48 11.17
CA GLY A 237 -8.18 -4.39 11.55
C GLY A 237 -8.54 -3.68 12.87
N ASP A 238 -9.72 -3.95 13.45
CA ASP A 238 -10.26 -3.21 14.61
C ASP A 238 -9.33 -3.23 15.83
N GLY A 239 -8.72 -4.39 16.12
CA GLY A 239 -7.80 -4.55 17.24
C GLY A 239 -6.52 -3.72 17.09
N ALA A 240 -5.97 -3.68 15.86
CA ALA A 240 -4.82 -2.83 15.55
C ALA A 240 -5.20 -1.35 15.61
N ALA A 241 -6.37 -0.98 15.08
CA ALA A 241 -6.90 0.38 15.17
C ALA A 241 -7.05 0.85 16.62
N ALA A 242 -7.71 0.08 17.46
CA ALA A 242 -7.87 0.41 18.88
C ALA A 242 -6.50 0.53 19.60
N THR A 243 -5.55 -0.36 19.29
CA THR A 243 -4.23 -0.37 19.92
C THR A 243 -3.39 0.85 19.52
N ILE A 244 -3.31 1.16 18.23
CA ILE A 244 -2.47 2.24 17.72
C ILE A 244 -3.08 3.60 18.05
N VAL A 245 -4.40 3.77 17.84
CA VAL A 245 -5.09 5.02 18.23
C VAL A 245 -5.05 5.21 19.75
N GLY A 246 -5.29 4.16 20.53
CA GLY A 246 -5.18 4.21 21.99
C GLY A 246 -3.78 4.60 22.46
N THR A 247 -2.75 4.08 21.79
CA THR A 247 -1.35 4.44 22.05
C THR A 247 -1.06 5.90 21.70
N ALA A 248 -1.55 6.39 20.55
CA ALA A 248 -1.41 7.81 20.16
C ALA A 248 -2.08 8.74 21.17
N VAL A 249 -3.27 8.40 21.65
CA VAL A 249 -3.96 9.15 22.71
C VAL A 249 -3.17 9.13 24.02
N ALA A 250 -2.64 7.98 24.42
CA ALA A 250 -1.81 7.87 25.63
C ALA A 250 -0.50 8.67 25.52
N CYS A 251 0.18 8.62 24.37
CA CYS A 251 1.37 9.41 24.09
C CYS A 251 1.06 10.91 24.06
N TYR A 252 -0.11 11.31 23.55
CA TYR A 252 -0.53 12.70 23.60
C TYR A 252 -0.80 13.16 25.03
N ALA A 253 -1.47 12.34 25.85
CA ALA A 253 -1.67 12.64 27.26
C ALA A 253 -0.33 12.78 28.01
N LEU A 254 0.66 11.92 27.71
CA LEU A 254 2.01 12.05 28.24
C LEU A 254 2.67 13.36 27.79
N TYR A 255 2.57 13.70 26.51
CA TYR A 255 3.10 14.94 25.94
C TYR A 255 2.47 16.19 26.56
N ALA A 256 1.16 16.17 26.81
CA ALA A 256 0.40 17.25 27.43
C ALA A 256 0.81 17.51 28.88
N ASN A 257 1.11 16.47 29.65
CA ASN A 257 1.41 16.58 31.09
C ASN A 257 2.92 16.68 31.39
N PHE A 258 3.76 16.10 30.54
CA PHE A 258 5.21 15.99 30.73
C PHE A 258 5.96 16.43 29.47
N THR A 259 5.58 17.61 28.96
CA THR A 259 6.10 18.13 27.70
C THR A 259 7.62 18.19 27.70
N GLY A 260 8.23 17.64 26.65
CA GLY A 260 9.67 17.58 26.51
C GLY A 260 10.07 16.62 25.39
N PRO A 261 11.38 16.45 25.15
CA PRO A 261 11.87 15.67 24.02
C PRO A 261 11.47 14.20 24.06
N ILE A 262 11.45 13.57 25.24
CA ILE A 262 11.06 12.14 25.37
C ILE A 262 9.57 11.95 25.05
N ALA A 263 8.69 12.76 25.64
CA ALA A 263 7.27 12.66 25.38
C ALA A 263 6.93 13.02 23.91
N GLY A 264 7.64 14.01 23.35
CA GLY A 264 7.54 14.36 21.93
C GLY A 264 8.00 13.23 21.01
N ALA A 265 9.12 12.57 21.31
CA ALA A 265 9.61 11.40 20.58
C ALA A 265 8.61 10.23 20.62
N MET A 266 8.02 9.94 21.77
CA MET A 266 6.98 8.91 21.90
C MET A 266 5.73 9.24 21.10
N LEU A 267 5.29 10.51 21.13
CA LEU A 267 4.19 10.98 20.29
C LEU A 267 4.54 10.88 18.80
N GLY A 268 5.79 11.18 18.41
CA GLY A 268 6.26 11.04 17.03
C GLY A 268 6.27 9.59 16.55
N LEU A 269 6.68 8.65 17.41
CA LEU A 269 6.58 7.22 17.11
C LEU A 269 5.13 6.77 16.95
N ALA A 270 4.24 7.19 17.85
CA ALA A 270 2.82 6.87 17.75
C ALA A 270 2.18 7.50 16.51
N GLY A 271 2.57 8.73 16.16
CA GLY A 271 2.18 9.41 14.93
C GLY A 271 2.66 8.66 13.68
N ALA A 272 3.88 8.13 13.69
CA ALA A 272 4.34 7.26 12.61
C ALA A 272 3.51 5.98 12.48
N TRP A 273 3.13 5.31 13.58
CA TRP A 273 2.24 4.14 13.51
C TRP A 273 0.82 4.47 13.03
N ILE A 274 0.30 5.66 13.34
CA ILE A 274 -0.92 6.16 12.71
C ILE A 274 -0.70 6.30 11.19
N GLY A 275 0.42 6.91 10.80
CA GLY A 275 0.84 7.10 9.41
C GLY A 275 0.96 5.81 8.61
N LEU A 276 1.59 4.78 9.18
CA LEU A 276 1.86 3.50 8.52
C LEU A 276 0.63 2.58 8.50
N THR A 277 -0.16 2.56 9.57
CA THR A 277 -1.24 1.57 9.74
C THR A 277 -2.63 2.14 9.60
N ILE A 278 -2.95 3.20 10.35
CA ILE A 278 -4.36 3.61 10.52
C ILE A 278 -4.83 4.49 9.38
N GLN A 279 -4.11 5.58 9.14
CA GLN A 279 -4.47 6.49 8.08
C GLN A 279 -4.31 5.84 6.71
N HIS A 280 -3.21 5.11 6.52
CA HIS A 280 -2.85 4.49 5.25
C HIS A 280 -3.93 3.49 4.80
N CYS A 281 -4.23 2.49 5.64
CA CYS A 281 -5.27 1.51 5.33
C CYS A 281 -6.68 2.14 5.29
N GLY A 282 -6.94 3.14 6.15
CA GLY A 282 -8.19 3.88 6.14
C GLY A 282 -8.42 4.62 4.83
N ASN A 283 -7.40 5.31 4.31
CA ASN A 283 -7.47 6.05 3.06
C ASN A 283 -7.58 5.13 1.84
N HIS A 284 -7.17 3.86 1.89
CA HIS A 284 -7.48 2.84 0.88
C HIS A 284 -8.90 2.26 0.98
N GLY A 285 -9.65 2.57 2.04
CA GLY A 285 -10.95 1.96 2.31
C GLY A 285 -10.86 0.51 2.81
N ALA A 286 -9.71 0.10 3.33
CA ALA A 286 -9.36 -1.28 3.65
C ALA A 286 -9.64 -1.69 5.10
N MET A 287 -9.99 -0.75 5.99
CA MET A 287 -10.13 -1.02 7.42
C MET A 287 -11.55 -1.41 7.85
N SER A 288 -12.56 -1.10 7.05
CA SER A 288 -13.95 -1.39 7.38
C SER A 288 -14.83 -1.52 6.14
N PRO A 289 -15.93 -2.29 6.18
CA PRO A 289 -17.02 -2.18 5.21
C PRO A 289 -17.77 -0.84 5.27
N LYS A 290 -17.64 -0.08 6.37
CA LYS A 290 -18.32 1.21 6.56
C LYS A 290 -17.42 2.34 6.09
N THR A 291 -17.89 3.09 5.07
CA THR A 291 -17.15 4.20 4.46
C THR A 291 -16.75 5.28 5.46
N TRP A 292 -17.66 5.69 6.36
CA TRP A 292 -17.37 6.72 7.35
C TRP A 292 -16.27 6.31 8.34
N VAL A 293 -16.12 5.01 8.64
CA VAL A 293 -15.04 4.50 9.51
C VAL A 293 -13.71 4.66 8.79
N ASN A 294 -13.62 4.25 7.52
CA ASN A 294 -12.42 4.43 6.71
C ASN A 294 -12.04 5.91 6.57
N ASN A 295 -13.02 6.79 6.31
CA ASN A 295 -12.75 8.23 6.22
C ASN A 295 -12.26 8.79 7.56
N ALA A 296 -12.85 8.39 8.69
CA ALA A 296 -12.41 8.83 10.01
C ALA A 296 -10.99 8.35 10.34
N LEU A 297 -10.66 7.09 10.02
CA LEU A 297 -9.31 6.56 10.19
C LEU A 297 -8.33 7.22 9.21
N GLY A 298 -8.71 7.43 7.96
CA GLY A 298 -7.90 8.14 6.96
C GLY A 298 -7.56 9.57 7.37
N MET A 299 -8.52 10.30 7.95
CA MET A 299 -8.31 11.67 8.45
C MET A 299 -7.39 11.75 9.69
N THR A 300 -6.98 10.62 10.27
CA THR A 300 -5.94 10.66 11.32
C THR A 300 -4.59 11.11 10.77
N ASP A 301 -4.35 11.04 9.45
CA ASP A 301 -3.20 11.64 8.79
C ASP A 301 -3.13 13.17 9.04
N ASP A 302 -4.28 13.82 8.95
CA ASP A 302 -4.41 15.26 9.15
C ASP A 302 -4.03 15.68 10.59
N LEU A 303 -4.20 14.79 11.58
CA LEU A 303 -3.85 15.06 12.98
C LEU A 303 -2.35 14.91 13.26
N ILE A 304 -1.67 14.03 12.54
CA ILE A 304 -0.21 13.80 12.67
C ILE A 304 0.61 14.70 11.74
N GLY A 305 -0.07 15.60 11.03
CA GLY A 305 0.53 16.66 10.25
C GLY A 305 0.61 16.40 8.76
N GLY A 306 0.10 15.27 8.27
CA GLY A 306 -0.11 15.03 6.84
C GLY A 306 -1.38 15.71 6.32
N SER A 307 -1.89 15.19 5.23
CA SER A 307 -3.16 15.59 4.63
C SER A 307 -3.74 14.35 3.95
N SER A 308 -4.82 13.81 4.50
CA SER A 308 -5.45 12.62 3.94
C SER A 308 -5.89 12.83 2.48
N LEU A 309 -6.30 14.04 2.10
CA LEU A 309 -6.63 14.38 0.70
C LEU A 309 -5.42 14.23 -0.23
N MET A 310 -4.37 15.02 0.01
CA MET A 310 -3.14 15.00 -0.80
C MET A 310 -2.54 13.59 -0.84
N TRP A 311 -2.54 12.89 0.29
CA TRP A 311 -2.09 11.52 0.38
C TRP A 311 -2.86 10.58 -0.56
N ARG A 312 -4.20 10.69 -0.65
CA ARG A 312 -4.98 9.83 -1.57
C ARG A 312 -4.61 10.06 -3.04
N TYR A 313 -4.42 11.30 -3.46
CA TYR A 313 -4.04 11.60 -4.85
C TYR A 313 -2.60 11.20 -5.15
N HIS A 314 -1.66 11.57 -4.29
CA HIS A 314 -0.27 11.16 -4.40
C HIS A 314 -0.18 9.62 -4.43
N HIS A 315 -0.63 8.97 -3.37
CA HIS A 315 -0.34 7.57 -3.16
C HIS A 315 -1.17 6.65 -4.06
N GLN A 316 -2.46 6.92 -4.25
CA GLN A 316 -3.32 6.00 -5.01
C GLN A 316 -3.30 6.27 -6.51
N VAL A 317 -3.23 7.54 -6.94
CA VAL A 317 -3.27 7.89 -8.36
C VAL A 317 -1.87 7.85 -8.99
N SER A 318 -0.86 8.38 -8.31
CA SER A 318 0.50 8.38 -8.84
C SER A 318 1.27 7.11 -8.46
N HIS A 319 1.45 6.83 -7.16
CA HIS A 319 2.34 5.75 -6.73
C HIS A 319 1.78 4.34 -6.98
N HIS A 320 0.58 3.99 -6.52
CA HIS A 320 0.05 2.62 -6.63
C HIS A 320 -0.16 2.15 -8.06
N ILE A 321 -0.65 3.03 -8.93
CA ILE A 321 -0.89 2.67 -10.33
C ILE A 321 0.45 2.44 -11.05
N HIS A 322 1.45 3.26 -10.73
CA HIS A 322 2.69 3.38 -11.50
C HIS A 322 3.95 3.06 -10.68
N CYS A 323 3.86 2.21 -9.65
CA CYS A 323 4.94 1.95 -8.69
C CYS A 323 6.33 1.84 -9.34
N ASN A 324 7.28 2.67 -8.87
CA ASN A 324 8.65 2.82 -9.36
C ASN A 324 8.81 3.21 -10.85
N ASP A 325 7.77 3.71 -11.51
CA ASP A 325 7.89 4.36 -12.82
C ASP A 325 8.61 5.71 -12.67
N ASN A 326 9.62 5.97 -13.51
CA ASN A 326 10.46 7.18 -13.38
C ASN A 326 9.72 8.49 -13.65
N ALA A 327 8.63 8.45 -14.41
CA ALA A 327 7.91 9.62 -14.86
C ALA A 327 6.57 9.79 -14.14
N LEU A 328 5.92 8.69 -13.80
CA LEU A 328 4.56 8.69 -13.29
C LEU A 328 4.45 8.46 -11.78
N ASP A 329 5.46 7.87 -11.15
CA ASP A 329 5.49 7.67 -9.69
C ASP A 329 6.17 8.84 -8.98
N GLN A 330 5.36 9.62 -8.26
CA GLN A 330 5.81 10.74 -7.44
C GLN A 330 6.85 10.32 -6.38
N ASP A 331 6.79 9.10 -5.82
CA ASP A 331 7.74 8.64 -4.80
C ASP A 331 9.16 8.46 -5.37
N VAL A 332 9.31 8.31 -6.68
CA VAL A 332 10.63 8.19 -7.34
C VAL A 332 11.39 9.52 -7.37
N TYR A 333 10.69 10.65 -7.52
CA TYR A 333 11.31 11.96 -7.72
C TYR A 333 11.03 12.99 -6.62
N THR A 334 10.08 12.77 -5.70
CA THR A 334 9.75 13.73 -4.62
C THR A 334 10.94 14.04 -3.70
N ALA A 335 11.86 13.09 -3.54
CA ALA A 335 13.05 13.30 -2.73
C ALA A 335 14.13 14.15 -3.43
N MET A 336 13.96 14.45 -4.73
CA MET A 336 14.86 15.29 -5.50
C MET A 336 14.72 16.78 -5.13
N PRO A 337 15.81 17.57 -5.24
CA PRO A 337 17.15 17.16 -5.64
C PRO A 337 17.99 16.55 -4.49
N LEU A 338 17.46 16.43 -3.27
CA LEU A 338 18.24 16.11 -2.07
C LEU A 338 18.69 14.63 -2.03
N LEU A 339 17.79 13.70 -2.31
CA LEU A 339 18.07 12.27 -2.40
C LEU A 339 17.71 11.75 -3.79
N ARG A 340 18.48 10.79 -4.29
CA ARG A 340 18.31 10.15 -5.59
C ARG A 340 18.17 8.66 -5.38
N PHE A 341 16.98 8.15 -5.65
CA PHE A 341 16.62 6.74 -5.52
C PHE A 341 16.51 6.01 -6.86
N ASP A 342 16.72 6.72 -7.97
CA ASP A 342 16.61 6.14 -9.30
C ASP A 342 17.67 6.75 -10.23
N ALA A 343 18.37 5.88 -10.96
CA ALA A 343 19.47 6.29 -11.82
C ALA A 343 19.00 7.07 -13.06
N ARG A 344 17.72 6.96 -13.42
CA ARG A 344 17.08 7.71 -14.50
C ARG A 344 16.87 9.17 -14.12
N GLN A 345 16.93 9.50 -12.82
CA GLN A 345 16.89 10.88 -12.33
C GLN A 345 18.27 11.57 -12.43
N PRO A 346 18.33 12.92 -12.57
CA PRO A 346 19.58 13.65 -12.68
C PRO A 346 20.53 13.45 -11.49
N LYS A 347 21.76 13.00 -11.75
CA LYS A 347 22.80 12.85 -10.72
C LYS A 347 23.40 14.22 -10.33
N LYS A 348 23.56 14.46 -9.03
CA LYS A 348 24.29 15.60 -8.47
C LYS A 348 25.50 15.13 -7.68
N TRP A 349 26.53 15.97 -7.57
CA TRP A 349 27.80 15.57 -6.97
C TRP A 349 27.68 15.10 -5.51
N PHE A 350 26.73 15.67 -4.75
CA PHE A 350 26.54 15.34 -3.34
C PHE A 350 25.78 14.02 -3.14
N HIS A 351 25.07 13.49 -4.14
CA HIS A 351 24.37 12.20 -4.03
C HIS A 351 25.29 11.05 -3.65
N ARG A 352 26.58 11.11 -4.00
CA ARG A 352 27.58 10.11 -3.55
C ARG A 352 27.66 9.95 -2.02
N PHE A 353 27.21 10.94 -1.26
CA PHE A 353 27.20 10.96 0.21
C PHE A 353 25.80 10.76 0.82
N GLN A 354 24.77 10.51 0.00
CA GLN A 354 23.39 10.45 0.47
C GLN A 354 23.13 9.36 1.52
N HIS A 355 23.85 8.25 1.43
CA HIS A 355 23.85 7.17 2.43
C HIS A 355 24.30 7.63 3.84
N ILE A 356 24.96 8.78 3.95
CA ILE A 356 25.40 9.40 5.21
C ILE A 356 24.40 10.45 5.67
N TYR A 357 24.06 11.41 4.79
CA TYR A 357 23.20 12.53 5.20
C TYR A 357 21.70 12.21 5.18
N LEU A 358 21.26 11.04 4.68
CA LEU A 358 19.85 10.66 4.71
C LEU A 358 19.28 10.66 6.14
N PHE A 359 20.08 10.33 7.15
CA PHE A 359 19.62 10.34 8.54
C PHE A 359 19.34 11.75 9.07
N ALA A 360 19.93 12.78 8.46
CA ALA A 360 19.57 14.16 8.71
C ALA A 360 18.42 14.63 7.81
N ALA A 361 18.32 14.11 6.59
CA ALA A 361 17.27 14.47 5.63
C ALA A 361 15.89 13.90 6.01
N PHE A 362 15.82 12.64 6.47
CA PHE A 362 14.58 11.93 6.79
C PHE A 362 13.71 12.62 7.86
N PRO A 363 14.27 13.10 8.99
CA PRO A 363 13.56 13.96 9.91
C PRO A 363 12.87 15.17 9.26
N LEU A 364 13.53 15.79 8.27
CA LEU A 364 13.04 17.00 7.61
C LEU A 364 12.01 16.71 6.52
N MET A 365 11.89 15.46 6.07
CA MET A 365 10.95 15.06 5.04
C MET A 365 9.50 15.30 5.48
N GLN A 366 9.21 15.15 6.78
CA GLN A 366 7.90 15.51 7.32
C GLN A 366 7.54 16.97 7.04
N LEU A 367 8.48 17.91 7.26
CA LEU A 367 8.26 19.32 6.95
C LEU A 367 8.07 19.56 5.45
N ALA A 368 8.86 18.87 4.62
CA ALA A 368 8.72 18.96 3.17
C ALA A 368 7.32 18.51 2.70
N PHE A 369 6.78 17.43 3.25
CA PHE A 369 5.40 16.99 2.97
C PHE A 369 4.37 18.02 3.41
N GLN A 370 4.49 18.63 4.60
CA GLN A 370 3.52 19.65 5.03
C GLN A 370 3.53 20.88 4.11
N VAL A 371 4.71 21.30 3.66
CA VAL A 371 4.85 22.38 2.67
C VAL A 371 4.22 21.96 1.34
N GLY A 372 4.45 20.71 0.91
CA GLY A 372 3.82 20.08 -0.25
C GLY A 372 2.30 20.12 -0.17
N ASP A 373 1.71 19.78 0.97
CA ASP A 373 0.26 19.80 1.18
C ASP A 373 -0.32 21.21 1.02
N ILE A 374 0.34 22.20 1.60
CA ILE A 374 -0.08 23.60 1.52
C ILE A 374 0.02 24.08 0.07
N LYS A 375 1.13 23.78 -0.61
CA LYS A 375 1.30 24.09 -2.03
C LYS A 375 0.19 23.44 -2.85
N GLY A 376 -0.05 22.15 -2.65
CA GLY A 376 -1.07 21.37 -3.35
C GLY A 376 -2.48 21.90 -3.13
N LEU A 377 -2.78 22.43 -1.95
CA LEU A 377 -4.05 23.09 -1.66
C LEU A 377 -4.28 24.33 -2.53
N PHE A 378 -3.24 25.15 -2.72
CA PHE A 378 -3.33 26.35 -3.56
C PHE A 378 -3.28 26.05 -5.05
N THR A 379 -2.44 25.10 -5.47
CA THR A 379 -2.27 24.74 -6.89
C THR A 379 -3.34 23.77 -7.40
N ARG A 380 -4.07 23.11 -6.49
CA ARG A 380 -4.97 21.97 -6.77
C ARG A 380 -4.25 20.81 -7.45
N ASP A 381 -2.99 20.61 -7.06
CA ASP A 381 -2.08 19.66 -7.72
C ASP A 381 -1.05 19.13 -6.72
N CYS A 382 -1.03 17.82 -6.49
CA CYS A 382 0.15 17.15 -5.94
C CYS A 382 0.98 16.61 -7.11
N GLU A 383 2.30 16.61 -6.96
CA GLU A 383 3.20 16.20 -8.04
C GLU A 383 2.78 14.82 -8.60
N GLY A 384 2.50 14.68 -9.89
CA GLY A 384 2.00 13.41 -10.46
C GLY A 384 0.48 13.16 -10.38
N ALA A 385 -0.31 13.97 -9.66
CA ALA A 385 -1.77 13.88 -9.69
C ALA A 385 -2.52 15.20 -9.35
N LYS A 386 -3.28 15.75 -10.30
CA LYS A 386 -4.21 16.86 -10.04
C LYS A 386 -5.39 16.37 -9.22
N LEU A 387 -5.89 17.28 -8.38
CA LEU A 387 -7.00 17.04 -7.46
C LEU A 387 -8.37 17.07 -8.16
N HIS A 388 -8.50 16.52 -9.37
CA HIS A 388 -9.80 16.40 -10.05
C HIS A 388 -10.75 15.55 -9.22
N GLY A 389 -11.97 16.03 -9.06
CA GLY A 389 -13.00 15.40 -8.21
C GLY A 389 -12.98 15.85 -6.75
N ALA A 390 -11.90 16.46 -6.25
CA ALA A 390 -11.79 16.86 -4.85
C ALA A 390 -12.87 17.88 -4.47
N THR A 391 -13.62 17.57 -3.42
CA THR A 391 -14.73 18.41 -2.95
C THR A 391 -14.26 19.56 -2.08
N ALA A 392 -15.09 20.59 -1.91
CA ALA A 392 -14.81 21.68 -0.97
C ALA A 392 -14.64 21.17 0.48
N LEU A 393 -15.38 20.12 0.86
CA LEU A 393 -15.25 19.49 2.16
C LEU A 393 -13.88 18.83 2.33
N GLU A 394 -13.42 18.06 1.34
CA GLU A 394 -12.08 17.45 1.38
C GLU A 394 -10.97 18.49 1.40
N LEU A 395 -11.12 19.60 0.67
CA LEU A 395 -10.12 20.69 0.72
C LEU A 395 -10.11 21.39 2.08
N ALA A 396 -11.28 21.51 2.72
CA ALA A 396 -11.38 22.04 4.07
C ALA A 396 -10.70 21.12 5.11
N THR A 397 -10.64 19.80 4.89
CA THR A 397 -9.93 18.89 5.82
C THR A 397 -8.45 19.22 5.90
N VAL A 398 -7.82 19.68 4.81
CA VAL A 398 -6.40 20.10 4.83
C VAL A 398 -6.19 21.25 5.82
N VAL A 399 -7.02 22.30 5.74
CA VAL A 399 -6.90 23.48 6.61
C VAL A 399 -7.25 23.14 8.06
N ILE A 400 -8.39 22.48 8.28
CA ILE A 400 -8.85 22.06 9.61
C ILE A 400 -7.82 21.11 10.24
N GLY A 401 -7.27 20.21 9.43
CA GLY A 401 -6.21 19.28 9.78
C GLY A 401 -4.96 19.98 10.29
N LYS A 402 -4.41 20.94 9.52
CA LYS A 402 -3.25 21.71 9.97
C LYS A 402 -3.53 22.49 11.27
N ILE A 403 -4.70 23.10 11.40
CA ILE A 403 -5.10 23.78 12.64
C ILE A 403 -5.14 22.80 13.81
N ALA A 404 -5.74 21.64 13.64
CA ALA A 404 -5.81 20.60 14.66
C ALA A 404 -4.41 20.07 15.03
N HIS A 405 -3.59 19.76 14.04
CA HIS A 405 -2.21 19.28 14.21
C HIS A 405 -1.37 20.25 15.03
N PHE A 406 -1.29 21.52 14.61
CA PHE A 406 -0.51 22.52 15.33
C PHE A 406 -1.15 22.89 16.67
N GLY A 407 -2.48 22.87 16.77
CA GLY A 407 -3.19 23.04 18.03
C GLY A 407 -2.86 21.94 19.05
N LEU A 408 -2.76 20.69 18.62
CA LEU A 408 -2.36 19.56 19.46
C LEU A 408 -0.90 19.71 19.91
N LEU A 409 0.02 19.98 18.98
CA LEU A 409 1.44 20.12 19.27
C LEU A 409 1.77 21.33 20.15
N LEU A 410 1.10 22.46 19.96
CA LEU A 410 1.34 23.69 20.73
C LEU A 410 0.45 23.82 21.97
N GLY A 411 -0.57 22.97 22.09
CA GLY A 411 -1.51 22.92 23.21
C GLY A 411 -0.88 23.01 24.60
N PRO A 412 0.25 22.33 24.89
CA PRO A 412 0.88 22.44 26.21
C PRO A 412 1.33 23.84 26.61
N LEU A 413 1.55 24.77 25.68
CA LEU A 413 1.80 26.18 26.00
C LEU A 413 0.61 26.78 26.76
N ALA A 414 -0.62 26.45 26.35
CA ALA A 414 -1.83 26.92 27.00
C ALA A 414 -2.03 26.33 28.40
N TRP A 415 -1.35 25.22 28.72
CA TRP A 415 -1.39 24.55 30.02
C TRP A 415 -0.17 24.84 30.90
N GLY A 416 0.66 25.82 30.52
CA GLY A 416 1.78 26.30 31.33
C GLY A 416 3.12 25.61 31.08
N ALA A 417 3.24 24.75 30.06
CA ALA A 417 4.54 24.25 29.65
C ALA A 417 5.43 25.39 29.11
N SER A 418 6.74 25.34 29.38
CA SER A 418 7.66 26.35 28.88
C SER A 418 7.82 26.27 27.37
N GLY A 419 8.06 27.42 26.71
CA GLY A 419 8.32 27.46 25.27
C GLY A 419 9.48 26.56 24.83
N ALA A 420 10.53 26.45 25.66
CA ALA A 420 11.67 25.58 25.40
C ALA A 420 11.29 24.08 25.45
N ALA A 421 10.47 23.67 26.41
CA ALA A 421 10.01 22.29 26.52
C ALA A 421 9.11 21.88 25.34
N VAL A 422 8.20 22.77 24.94
CA VAL A 422 7.34 22.57 23.77
C VAL A 422 8.17 22.49 22.49
N ALA A 423 9.09 23.44 22.27
CA ALA A 423 9.98 23.44 21.11
C ALA A 423 10.82 22.16 21.01
N ALA A 424 11.41 21.72 22.13
CA ALA A 424 12.16 20.46 22.19
C ALA A 424 11.27 19.25 21.88
N GLY A 425 10.06 19.22 22.44
CA GLY A 425 9.09 18.17 22.19
C GLY A 425 8.61 18.10 20.74
N VAL A 426 8.30 19.26 20.13
CA VAL A 426 7.92 19.36 18.70
C VAL A 426 9.08 18.91 17.80
N ALA A 427 10.30 19.35 18.09
CA ALA A 427 11.49 18.93 17.34
C ALA A 427 11.70 17.41 17.41
N SER A 428 11.53 16.81 18.59
CA SER A 428 11.61 15.35 18.77
C SER A 428 10.46 14.60 18.08
N PHE A 429 9.25 15.15 18.10
CA PHE A 429 8.10 14.60 17.37
C PHE A 429 8.40 14.53 15.87
N ILE A 430 8.81 15.66 15.27
CA ILE A 430 9.15 15.76 13.84
C ILE A 430 10.28 14.79 13.49
N ALA A 431 11.33 14.76 14.32
CA ALA A 431 12.50 13.94 14.04
C ALA A 431 12.20 12.44 14.08
N VAL A 432 11.47 11.96 15.10
CA VAL A 432 11.13 10.55 15.24
C VAL A 432 10.09 10.13 14.21
N GLN A 433 9.02 10.91 14.02
CA GLN A 433 7.99 10.59 13.04
C GLN A 433 8.57 10.57 11.62
N GLY A 434 9.31 11.61 11.23
CA GLY A 434 9.95 11.68 9.92
C GLY A 434 10.92 10.51 9.68
N MET A 435 11.76 10.17 10.67
CA MET A 435 12.69 9.05 10.56
C MET A 435 11.97 7.71 10.38
N VAL A 436 10.96 7.41 11.22
CA VAL A 436 10.27 6.11 11.19
C VAL A 436 9.48 5.95 9.88
N LEU A 437 8.74 6.98 9.46
CA LEU A 437 8.00 6.96 8.20
C LEU A 437 8.95 6.78 7.01
N ALA A 438 9.99 7.62 6.91
CA ALA A 438 10.94 7.58 5.80
C ALA A 438 11.63 6.23 5.67
N CYS A 439 12.17 5.68 6.78
CA CYS A 439 12.84 4.39 6.77
C CYS A 439 11.88 3.26 6.36
N THR A 440 10.63 3.27 6.83
CA THR A 440 9.69 2.17 6.57
C THR A 440 9.18 2.17 5.13
N PHE A 441 8.84 3.35 4.58
CA PHE A 441 8.43 3.46 3.18
C PHE A 441 9.60 3.24 2.21
N ALA A 442 10.81 3.71 2.55
CA ALA A 442 11.92 3.66 1.61
C ALA A 442 12.47 2.24 1.39
N VAL A 443 12.54 1.40 2.43
CA VAL A 443 13.22 0.10 2.32
C VAL A 443 12.58 -0.84 1.29
N SER A 444 11.26 -0.81 1.15
CA SER A 444 10.52 -1.77 0.31
C SER A 444 10.46 -1.38 -1.17
N HIS A 445 10.89 -0.18 -1.55
CA HIS A 445 10.93 0.29 -2.95
C HIS A 445 12.32 0.65 -3.44
N ASN A 446 13.33 0.62 -2.56
CA ASN A 446 14.66 1.14 -2.83
C ASN A 446 15.74 0.13 -2.42
N VAL A 447 15.62 -1.07 -2.97
CA VAL A 447 16.69 -2.07 -3.03
C VAL A 447 16.97 -2.41 -4.49
N ALA A 448 18.12 -3.03 -4.77
CA ALA A 448 18.55 -3.31 -6.14
C ALA A 448 17.51 -4.15 -6.90
N GLU A 449 16.91 -5.13 -6.22
CA GLU A 449 15.90 -6.05 -6.73
C GLU A 449 14.59 -5.36 -7.15
N THR A 450 14.34 -4.14 -6.66
CA THR A 450 13.12 -3.36 -6.95
C THR A 450 13.30 -2.34 -8.08
N LYS A 451 14.49 -2.30 -8.70
CA LYS A 451 14.81 -1.38 -9.79
C LYS A 451 15.11 -2.16 -11.06
N VAL A 452 14.12 -2.24 -11.95
CA VAL A 452 14.29 -2.89 -13.25
C VAL A 452 15.09 -2.00 -14.21
N PRO A 453 16.14 -2.53 -14.90
CA PRO A 453 17.07 -1.70 -15.69
C PRO A 453 16.47 -1.01 -16.92
N GLU A 454 15.49 -1.65 -17.52
CA GLU A 454 14.77 -1.14 -18.67
C GLU A 454 13.35 -0.82 -18.20
N ASP A 455 12.94 0.44 -18.37
CA ASP A 455 11.56 0.70 -18.76
C ASP A 455 11.30 -0.26 -19.92
N THR A 456 10.52 -1.33 -19.71
CA THR A 456 10.57 -2.60 -20.47
C THR A 456 10.18 -2.52 -21.97
N GLY A 457 10.38 -1.38 -22.64
CA GLY A 457 9.80 -1.06 -23.93
C GLY A 457 8.30 -0.82 -23.81
N GLY A 458 7.76 -0.06 -24.75
CA GLY A 458 6.33 0.28 -24.80
C GLY A 458 5.92 1.41 -23.86
N GLU A 459 4.67 1.84 -23.98
CA GLU A 459 4.06 2.80 -23.06
C GLU A 459 3.80 2.12 -21.70
N ALA A 460 3.85 2.86 -20.59
CA ALA A 460 3.75 2.29 -19.24
C ALA A 460 2.50 1.41 -19.01
N TRP A 461 1.42 1.66 -19.76
CA TRP A 461 0.16 0.90 -19.70
C TRP A 461 0.18 -0.44 -20.45
N GLU A 462 1.19 -0.70 -21.28
CA GLU A 462 1.35 -1.97 -22.02
C GLU A 462 2.06 -3.05 -21.20
N ARG A 463 2.70 -2.65 -20.09
CA ARG A 463 3.43 -3.55 -19.20
C ARG A 463 2.45 -4.44 -18.43
N ASP A 464 2.83 -5.70 -18.18
CA ASP A 464 2.06 -6.58 -17.30
C ASP A 464 2.07 -5.99 -15.88
N TRP A 465 0.95 -5.39 -15.48
CA TRP A 465 0.83 -4.67 -14.22
C TRP A 465 1.11 -5.55 -13.00
N GLY A 466 0.65 -6.81 -13.01
CA GLY A 466 0.88 -7.74 -11.90
C GLY A 466 2.36 -8.05 -11.72
N ILE A 467 3.07 -8.31 -12.82
CA ILE A 467 4.53 -8.50 -12.79
C ILE A 467 5.23 -7.24 -12.30
N GLN A 468 4.82 -6.06 -12.79
CA GLN A 468 5.41 -4.78 -12.36
C GLN A 468 5.31 -4.59 -10.84
N GLN A 469 4.16 -4.86 -10.22
CA GLN A 469 4.04 -4.73 -8.75
C GLN A 469 4.98 -5.65 -7.97
N LEU A 470 5.28 -6.86 -8.47
CA LEU A 470 6.23 -7.78 -7.86
C LEU A 470 7.69 -7.32 -7.99
N VAL A 471 8.08 -6.83 -9.15
CA VAL A 471 9.50 -6.48 -9.44
C VAL A 471 9.86 -5.05 -9.02
N THR A 472 8.89 -4.28 -8.52
CA THR A 472 9.08 -2.91 -8.04
C THR A 472 8.89 -2.77 -6.53
N SER A 473 8.58 -3.86 -5.84
CA SER A 473 8.34 -3.90 -4.40
C SER A 473 9.07 -5.07 -3.76
N ALA A 474 9.45 -4.90 -2.50
CA ALA A 474 10.10 -5.92 -1.70
C ALA A 474 9.48 -6.04 -0.32
N ASP A 475 9.38 -7.28 0.13
CA ASP A 475 8.81 -7.61 1.44
C ASP A 475 9.89 -7.87 2.47
N TRP A 476 9.55 -7.72 3.74
CA TRP A 476 10.41 -8.09 4.85
C TRP A 476 9.63 -8.57 6.06
N GLY A 477 10.24 -9.44 6.86
CA GLY A 477 9.65 -9.86 8.13
C GLY A 477 8.38 -10.70 7.97
N ASP A 478 7.46 -10.54 8.92
CA ASP A 478 6.21 -11.30 9.03
C ASP A 478 5.18 -10.52 9.88
N LYS A 479 4.22 -11.20 10.52
CA LYS A 479 3.09 -10.64 11.27
C LYS A 479 3.40 -9.50 12.24
N VAL A 480 4.55 -9.52 12.93
CA VAL A 480 4.92 -8.45 13.87
C VAL A 480 5.21 -7.15 13.12
N GLY A 481 5.95 -7.22 12.02
CA GLY A 481 6.15 -6.07 11.13
C GLY A 481 4.79 -5.59 10.61
N ASN A 482 4.00 -6.52 10.09
CA ASN A 482 2.66 -6.26 9.55
C ASN A 482 1.74 -5.51 10.50
N PHE A 483 1.78 -5.82 11.80
CA PHE A 483 0.98 -5.11 12.80
C PHE A 483 1.40 -3.64 12.96
N PHE A 484 2.70 -3.37 13.10
CA PHE A 484 3.20 -2.02 13.38
C PHE A 484 3.36 -1.16 12.13
N THR A 485 3.42 -1.77 10.95
CA THR A 485 3.59 -1.06 9.68
C THR A 485 2.37 -1.10 8.78
N GLY A 486 1.25 -1.69 9.23
CA GLY A 486 0.02 -1.72 8.45
C GLY A 486 0.14 -2.46 7.13
N GLY A 487 1.02 -3.46 7.07
CA GLY A 487 1.30 -4.18 5.84
C GLY A 487 2.39 -3.57 4.96
N LEU A 488 3.02 -2.46 5.33
CA LEU A 488 4.13 -1.89 4.56
C LEU A 488 5.42 -2.71 4.61
N ASN A 489 5.45 -3.78 5.42
CA ASN A 489 6.49 -4.79 5.34
C ASN A 489 6.16 -5.87 4.29
N LEU A 490 4.92 -5.93 3.82
CA LEU A 490 4.37 -6.84 2.83
C LEU A 490 3.89 -6.00 1.63
N GLN A 491 4.84 -5.24 1.09
CA GLN A 491 4.63 -4.19 0.10
C GLN A 491 4.13 -4.76 -1.23
N VAL A 492 4.57 -5.95 -1.62
CA VAL A 492 4.07 -6.64 -2.82
C VAL A 492 2.57 -6.94 -2.66
N GLU A 493 2.16 -7.56 -1.55
CA GLU A 493 0.74 -7.85 -1.30
C GLU A 493 -0.11 -6.59 -1.23
N HIS A 494 0.43 -5.56 -0.58
CA HIS A 494 -0.23 -4.27 -0.45
C HIS A 494 -0.51 -3.62 -1.81
N HIS A 495 0.47 -3.61 -2.72
CA HIS A 495 0.31 -3.04 -4.06
C HIS A 495 -0.63 -3.84 -4.96
N LEU A 496 -0.64 -5.17 -4.83
CA LEU A 496 -1.59 -6.02 -5.56
C LEU A 496 -3.03 -5.84 -5.04
N PHE A 497 -3.21 -5.59 -3.74
CA PHE A 497 -4.50 -5.56 -3.07
C PHE A 497 -4.65 -4.41 -2.05
N PRO A 498 -4.64 -3.15 -2.50
CA PRO A 498 -4.66 -1.99 -1.62
C PRO A 498 -5.94 -1.91 -0.78
N ALA A 499 -7.07 -2.40 -1.30
CA ALA A 499 -8.36 -2.37 -0.63
C ALA A 499 -8.60 -3.51 0.39
N ILE A 500 -7.63 -4.43 0.59
CA ILE A 500 -7.72 -5.51 1.57
C ILE A 500 -7.06 -5.08 2.88
N CYS A 501 -7.69 -5.38 4.02
CA CYS A 501 -7.12 -5.10 5.33
C CYS A 501 -5.79 -5.84 5.50
N PHE A 502 -4.75 -5.12 5.90
CA PHE A 502 -3.39 -5.63 6.04
C PHE A 502 -3.25 -6.86 6.94
N VAL A 503 -4.20 -7.11 7.85
CA VAL A 503 -4.22 -8.32 8.70
C VAL A 503 -4.24 -9.62 7.88
N HIS A 504 -4.68 -9.55 6.63
CA HIS A 504 -4.75 -10.68 5.70
C HIS A 504 -3.49 -10.87 4.86
N TYR A 505 -2.61 -9.86 4.76
CA TYR A 505 -1.40 -9.92 3.91
C TYR A 505 -0.47 -11.09 4.24
N PRO A 506 -0.24 -11.49 5.51
CA PRO A 506 0.58 -12.67 5.80
C PRO A 506 0.04 -13.98 5.21
N ALA A 507 -1.28 -14.08 4.99
CA ALA A 507 -1.88 -15.23 4.31
C ALA A 507 -1.77 -15.09 2.79
N ILE A 508 -2.03 -13.89 2.26
CA ILE A 508 -1.94 -13.57 0.83
C ILE A 508 -0.52 -13.79 0.30
N ARG A 509 0.49 -13.41 1.08
CA ARG A 509 1.92 -13.61 0.78
C ARG A 509 2.27 -15.02 0.33
N LYS A 510 1.66 -16.02 0.96
CA LYS A 510 1.91 -17.42 0.60
C LYS A 510 1.42 -17.73 -0.81
N ILE A 511 0.22 -17.23 -1.14
CA ILE A 511 -0.37 -17.35 -2.47
C ILE A 511 0.49 -16.60 -3.49
N VAL A 512 0.91 -15.37 -3.18
CA VAL A 512 1.77 -14.56 -4.07
C VAL A 512 3.08 -15.28 -4.34
N ALA A 513 3.79 -15.75 -3.32
CA ALA A 513 5.06 -16.45 -3.49
C ALA A 513 4.92 -17.73 -4.36
N GLU A 514 3.88 -18.53 -4.11
CA GLU A 514 3.61 -19.74 -4.89
C GLU A 514 3.24 -19.45 -6.35
N GLU A 515 2.45 -18.41 -6.61
CA GLU A 515 2.11 -18.01 -7.99
C GLU A 515 3.31 -17.37 -8.69
N ALA A 516 4.08 -16.52 -8.01
CA ALA A 516 5.30 -15.94 -8.56
C ALA A 516 6.29 -17.05 -9.00
N GLU A 517 6.46 -18.09 -8.19
CA GLU A 517 7.28 -19.25 -8.54
C GLU A 517 6.74 -19.99 -9.78
N LYS A 518 5.44 -20.26 -9.85
CA LYS A 518 4.81 -20.93 -11.01
C LYS A 518 4.99 -20.15 -12.32
N PHE A 519 4.93 -18.83 -12.25
CA PHE A 519 5.10 -17.93 -13.40
C PHE A 519 6.57 -17.57 -13.67
N GLY A 520 7.51 -18.01 -12.83
CA GLY A 520 8.93 -17.71 -12.97
C GLY A 520 9.29 -16.24 -12.73
N VAL A 521 8.48 -15.52 -11.95
CA VAL A 521 8.67 -14.09 -11.65
C VAL A 521 9.42 -13.94 -10.32
N PRO A 522 10.47 -13.10 -10.24
CA PRO A 522 11.16 -12.83 -9.00
C PRO A 522 10.23 -12.24 -7.93
N TYR A 523 10.38 -12.70 -6.69
CA TYR A 523 9.65 -12.19 -5.54
C TYR A 523 10.67 -11.81 -4.44
N ALA A 524 10.94 -10.51 -4.32
CA ALA A 524 11.94 -9.97 -3.41
C ALA A 524 11.43 -9.98 -1.97
N ASN A 525 12.09 -10.78 -1.12
CA ASN A 525 11.62 -10.99 0.24
C ASN A 525 12.78 -11.20 1.23
N TYR A 526 12.82 -10.37 2.26
CA TYR A 526 13.83 -10.36 3.30
C TYR A 526 13.31 -10.92 4.61
N ARG A 527 14.17 -11.60 5.37
CA ARG A 527 13.74 -12.21 6.64
C ARG A 527 13.43 -11.18 7.72
N THR A 528 14.11 -10.05 7.74
CA THR A 528 14.05 -9.09 8.87
C THR A 528 14.21 -7.65 8.39
N LEU A 529 13.68 -6.70 9.17
CA LEU A 529 13.87 -5.26 8.93
C LEU A 529 15.35 -4.87 8.88
N PRO A 530 16.23 -5.28 9.83
CA PRO A 530 17.65 -4.95 9.71
C PRO A 530 18.31 -5.51 8.45
N GLY A 531 17.83 -6.65 7.94
CA GLY A 531 18.32 -7.27 6.71
C GLY A 531 18.02 -6.41 5.49
N ILE A 532 16.75 -6.05 5.28
CA ILE A 532 16.39 -5.17 4.15
C ILE A 532 16.98 -3.77 4.31
N PHE A 533 17.07 -3.26 5.55
CA PHE A 533 17.63 -1.93 5.81
C PHE A 533 19.13 -1.86 5.44
N ALA A 534 19.89 -2.93 5.68
CA ALA A 534 21.29 -3.01 5.26
C ALA A 534 21.43 -2.97 3.73
N GLU A 535 20.58 -3.69 3.00
CA GLU A 535 20.56 -3.65 1.53
C GLU A 535 20.06 -2.31 0.99
N PHE A 536 19.08 -1.68 1.66
CA PHE A 536 18.66 -0.31 1.37
C PHE A 536 19.83 0.68 1.50
N LEU A 537 20.59 0.64 2.59
CA LEU A 537 21.74 1.55 2.76
C LEU A 537 22.83 1.32 1.70
N LYS A 538 23.06 0.05 1.33
CA LYS A 538 23.97 -0.30 0.22
C LYS A 538 23.45 0.24 -1.10
N PHE A 539 22.18 0.01 -1.40
CA PHE A 539 21.50 0.53 -2.58
C PHE A 539 21.63 2.06 -2.68
N VAL A 540 21.34 2.78 -1.60
CA VAL A 540 21.40 4.24 -1.54
C VAL A 540 22.83 4.76 -1.77
N LYS A 541 23.84 4.03 -1.27
CA LYS A 541 25.24 4.33 -1.53
C LYS A 541 25.58 4.14 -3.01
N ASP A 542 25.24 2.99 -3.58
CA ASP A 542 25.55 2.64 -4.97
C ASP A 542 24.83 3.59 -5.95
N MET A 543 23.55 3.88 -5.68
CA MET A 543 22.70 4.81 -6.43
C MET A 543 23.24 6.26 -6.44
N GLY A 544 23.96 6.64 -5.38
CA GLY A 544 24.61 7.94 -5.27
C GLY A 544 25.70 8.17 -6.33
N THR A 545 26.22 7.08 -6.91
CA THR A 545 27.26 7.11 -7.96
C THR A 545 26.80 6.55 -9.30
N ALA A 546 25.75 5.71 -9.32
CA ALA A 546 25.24 5.05 -10.52
C ALA A 546 24.88 6.03 -11.66
N ASP A 547 25.26 5.68 -12.89
CA ASP A 547 24.88 6.39 -14.11
C ASP A 547 23.65 5.75 -14.78
N GLN A 548 23.38 4.49 -14.49
CA GLN A 548 22.23 3.71 -14.96
C GLN A 548 21.81 2.69 -13.89
N ILE A 549 20.59 2.17 -13.98
CA ILE A 549 20.04 1.23 -12.99
C ILE A 549 20.90 -0.05 -12.88
N GLY A 550 21.43 -0.54 -14.00
CA GLY A 550 22.29 -1.73 -14.05
C GLY A 550 23.65 -1.59 -13.35
N ASP A 551 24.04 -0.38 -12.92
CA ASP A 551 25.27 -0.18 -12.13
C ASP A 551 25.08 -0.57 -10.65
N VAL A 552 23.84 -0.74 -10.21
CA VAL A 552 23.52 -1.10 -8.82
C VAL A 552 23.63 -2.62 -8.67
N VAL A 553 24.51 -3.06 -7.77
CA VAL A 553 24.81 -4.48 -7.60
C VAL A 553 23.73 -5.15 -6.73
N GLU A 554 22.93 -6.02 -7.35
CA GLU A 554 22.02 -6.92 -6.64
C GLU A 554 22.72 -7.62 -5.48
N ALA A 555 22.00 -7.80 -4.37
CA ALA A 555 22.53 -8.57 -3.27
C ALA A 555 22.75 -10.02 -3.74
N LYS A 556 23.95 -10.56 -3.51
CA LYS A 556 24.20 -12.00 -3.66
C LYS A 556 23.50 -12.73 -2.53
N HIS A 557 22.19 -12.86 -2.61
CA HIS A 557 21.42 -13.65 -1.67
C HIS A 557 21.87 -15.11 -1.77
N LYS A 558 22.45 -15.65 -0.69
CA LYS A 558 22.65 -17.11 -0.53
C LYS A 558 21.34 -17.89 -0.59
N ASN A 559 20.19 -17.20 -0.48
CA ASN A 559 18.84 -17.71 -0.61
C ASN A 559 18.14 -17.18 -1.88
N LYS A 560 18.75 -17.33 -3.07
CA LYS A 560 17.97 -17.22 -4.34
C LYS A 560 16.95 -18.34 -4.49
N SER A 561 17.08 -19.43 -3.72
CA SER A 561 15.92 -20.25 -3.37
C SER A 561 15.11 -19.47 -2.33
N MET A 562 13.87 -19.13 -2.67
CA MET A 562 12.82 -18.62 -1.77
C MET A 562 13.19 -18.82 -0.31
N CYS A 563 13.22 -17.74 0.48
CA CYS A 563 13.36 -17.87 1.94
C CYS A 563 12.43 -19.01 2.37
N PRO A 564 12.96 -20.17 2.83
CA PRO A 564 12.09 -21.29 3.17
C PRO A 564 11.18 -20.72 4.25
N LEU A 565 9.88 -20.73 3.97
CA LEU A 565 8.83 -20.29 4.88
C LEU A 565 9.01 -21.12 6.15
N GLY A 566 9.81 -20.59 7.08
CA GLY A 566 10.07 -21.19 8.37
C GLY A 566 8.84 -20.95 9.21
N PHE A 567 7.84 -21.80 9.03
CA PHE A 567 6.65 -21.85 9.85
C PHE A 567 7.04 -22.18 11.29
N ALA A 568 6.90 -21.21 12.18
CA ALA A 568 6.78 -21.42 13.62
C ALA A 568 5.59 -20.61 14.13
#